data_AF-A0A9E5N4C3-F1
#
_entry.id   AF-A0A9E5N4C3-F1
#
_cell.length_a   1.000
_cell.length_b   1.000
_cell.length_c   1.000
_cell.angle_alpha   90.00
_cell.angle_beta   90.00
_cell.angle_gamma   90.00
#
_symmetry.space_group_name_H-M   'P 1'
#
loop_
_entity.id
_entity.type
_entity.pdbx_description
1 polymer ?
#
loop_
_entity_poly.entity_id
_entity_poly.type
_entity_poly.pdbx_seq_one_letter_code
_entity_poly.pdbx_strand_id
1 'polypeptide(L)'
;GVLNSLRHFFAPAFSPLLLNVSIIAAVFILYKKFSFPTVSLALGVIVGGVIQLVFQLPVLAKKGFFYSFRKTLFHPAVKRIGLLIVPQLFGVGVYHLNILVSTQYASYLPEGTFSYLFYSERLIEFPLGVFAVSIATVLLP
;
A
#
# COMPACT_ATOMS: atom_id res chain seq x y z
N GLY A 1 -2.73 -3.86 -9.85
CA GLY A 1 -2.00 -4.91 -10.60
C GLY A 1 -2.70 -5.22 -11.92
N VAL A 2 -3.76 -6.03 -11.88
CA VAL A 2 -4.46 -6.53 -13.09
C VAL A 2 -4.92 -5.39 -14.02
N LEU A 3 -5.53 -4.33 -13.49
CA LEU A 3 -5.96 -3.18 -14.29
C LEU A 3 -4.79 -2.44 -14.99
N ASN A 4 -3.61 -2.34 -14.36
CA ASN A 4 -2.42 -1.77 -15.00
C ASN A 4 -1.93 -2.66 -16.14
N SER A 5 -1.93 -3.98 -15.96
CA SER A 5 -1.61 -4.93 -17.03
C SER A 5 -2.61 -4.87 -18.19
N LEU A 6 -3.86 -4.47 -17.93
CA LEU A 6 -4.88 -4.21 -18.95
C LEU A 6 -4.84 -2.75 -19.47
N ARG A 7 -3.73 -2.03 -19.29
CA ARG A 7 -3.53 -0.62 -19.69
C ARG A 7 -4.57 0.36 -19.15
N HIS A 8 -5.17 0.08 -17.99
CA HIS A 8 -6.09 0.96 -17.30
C HIS A 8 -5.44 1.52 -16.04
N PHE A 9 -4.71 2.63 -16.20
CA PHE A 9 -3.91 3.25 -15.15
C PHE A 9 -4.72 4.17 -14.23
N PHE A 10 -5.85 4.71 -14.71
CA PHE A 10 -6.64 5.69 -13.96
C PHE A 10 -7.22 5.14 -12.65
N ALA A 11 -7.95 4.02 -12.71
CA ALA A 11 -8.59 3.46 -11.50
C ALA A 11 -7.56 3.02 -10.42
N PRO A 12 -6.45 2.34 -10.77
CA PRO A 12 -5.37 2.06 -9.82
C PRO A 12 -4.71 3.32 -9.25
N ALA A 13 -4.48 4.35 -10.07
CA ALA A 13 -3.87 5.61 -9.62
C ALA A 13 -4.79 6.45 -8.73
N PHE A 14 -6.11 6.36 -8.92
CA PHE A 14 -7.11 7.07 -8.11
C PHE A 14 -7.42 6.37 -6.79
N SER A 15 -7.16 5.07 -6.70
CA SER A 15 -7.44 4.25 -5.52
C SER A 15 -6.78 4.78 -4.23
N PRO A 16 -5.48 5.13 -4.18
CA PRO A 16 -4.84 5.70 -2.99
C PRO A 16 -5.51 6.98 -2.49
N LEU A 17 -6.02 7.82 -3.41
CA LEU A 17 -6.73 9.05 -3.08
C LEU A 17 -7.99 8.75 -2.25
N LEU A 18 -8.77 7.74 -2.64
CA LEU A 18 -10.00 7.34 -1.92
C LEU A 18 -9.70 6.88 -0.49
N LEU A 19 -8.60 6.16 -0.29
CA LEU A 19 -8.16 5.73 1.04
C LEU A 19 -7.77 6.92 1.91
N ASN A 20 -6.97 7.84 1.38
CA ASN A 20 -6.56 9.04 2.10
C ASN A 20 -7.76 9.91 2.50
N VAL A 21 -8.70 10.13 1.57
CA VAL A 21 -9.95 10.86 1.86
C VAL A 21 -10.76 10.15 2.95
N SER A 22 -10.84 8.82 2.92
CA SER A 22 -11.56 8.04 3.94
C SER A 22 -10.91 8.15 5.32
N ILE A 23 -9.57 8.12 5.40
CA ILE A 23 -8.83 8.29 6.65
C ILE A 23 -9.07 9.70 7.21
N ILE A 24 -8.95 10.73 6.38
CA ILE A 24 -9.16 12.14 6.79
C ILE A 24 -10.60 12.32 7.28
N ALA A 25 -11.59 11.86 6.51
CA ALA A 25 -13.00 11.95 6.88
C ALA A 25 -13.30 11.21 8.19
N ALA A 26 -12.71 10.03 8.39
CA ALA A 26 -12.88 9.26 9.61
C ALA A 26 -12.34 10.00 10.83
N VAL A 27 -11.20 10.67 10.72
CA VAL A 27 -10.69 11.53 11.81
C VAL A 27 -11.67 12.65 12.11
N PHE A 28 -12.07 13.46 11.11
CA PHE A 28 -12.97 14.60 11.36
C PHE A 28 -14.33 14.19 11.94
N ILE A 29 -14.89 13.04 11.54
CA ILE A 29 -16.23 12.60 11.95
C ILE A 29 -16.19 11.83 13.28
N LEU A 30 -15.14 11.03 13.52
CA LEU A 30 -15.10 10.07 14.63
C LEU A 30 -14.12 10.47 15.74
N TYR A 31 -13.32 11.53 15.62
CA TYR A 31 -12.31 11.87 16.64
C TYR A 31 -12.89 12.11 18.03
N LYS A 32 -14.12 12.65 18.12
CA LYS A 32 -14.80 12.86 19.42
C LYS A 32 -15.56 11.64 19.94
N LYS A 33 -15.76 10.61 19.10
CA LYS A 33 -16.60 9.45 19.43
C LYS A 33 -15.84 8.34 20.16
N PHE A 34 -14.51 8.38 20.16
CA PHE A 34 -13.67 7.37 20.79
C PHE A 34 -12.69 8.01 21.77
N SER A 35 -12.44 7.34 22.89
CA SER A 35 -11.46 7.76 23.89
C SER A 35 -10.02 7.75 23.34
N PHE A 36 -9.76 6.96 22.30
CA PHE A 36 -8.48 6.88 21.62
C PHE A 36 -8.63 7.29 20.14
N PRO A 37 -8.01 8.40 19.70
CA PRO A 37 -8.05 8.86 18.31
C PRO A 37 -7.52 7.84 17.28
N THR A 38 -6.74 6.87 17.72
CA THR A 38 -6.20 5.78 16.89
C THR A 38 -7.30 4.87 16.33
N VAL A 39 -8.42 4.73 17.04
CA VAL A 39 -9.55 3.88 16.60
C VAL A 39 -10.23 4.48 15.37
N SER A 40 -10.38 5.82 15.34
CA SER A 40 -10.90 6.54 14.18
C SER A 40 -10.03 6.34 12.93
N LEU A 41 -8.69 6.31 13.09
CA LEU A 41 -7.77 6.02 11.99
C LEU A 41 -7.93 4.58 11.48
N ALA A 42 -7.99 3.60 12.38
CA ALA A 42 -8.16 2.20 12.01
C ALA A 42 -9.47 1.98 11.23
N LEU A 43 -10.57 2.58 11.67
CA LEU A 43 -11.84 2.55 10.95
C LEU A 43 -11.75 3.22 9.58
N GLY A 44 -11.07 4.36 9.46
CA GLY A 44 -10.84 5.04 8.19
C GLY A 44 -10.06 4.19 7.19
N VAL A 45 -9.05 3.44 7.64
CA VAL A 45 -8.29 2.50 6.81
C VAL A 45 -9.17 1.35 6.31
N ILE A 46 -9.97 0.74 7.20
CA ILE A 46 -10.86 -0.37 6.83
C ILE A 46 -11.90 0.11 5.81
N VAL A 47 -12.58 1.22 6.09
CA VAL A 47 -13.61 1.78 5.20
C VAL A 47 -12.99 2.19 3.86
N GLY A 48 -11.84 2.88 3.89
CA GLY A 48 -11.13 3.27 2.67
C GLY A 48 -10.69 2.06 1.85
N GLY A 49 -10.21 1.00 2.49
CA GLY A 49 -9.85 -0.26 1.82
C GLY A 49 -11.06 -0.91 1.13
N VAL A 50 -12.22 -0.93 1.79
CA VAL A 50 -13.47 -1.43 1.18
C VAL A 50 -13.88 -0.57 -0.02
N ILE A 51 -13.83 0.76 0.11
CA ILE A 51 -14.15 1.70 -0.97
C ILE A 51 -13.21 1.48 -2.17
N GLN A 52 -11.91 1.31 -1.93
CA GLN A 52 -10.94 1.00 -2.98
C GLN A 52 -11.31 -0.29 -3.73
N LEU A 53 -11.66 -1.33 -3.00
CA LEU A 53 -12.03 -2.63 -3.57
C LEU A 53 -13.28 -2.50 -4.43
N VAL A 54 -14.34 -1.88 -3.88
CA VAL A 54 -15.62 -1.67 -4.58
C VAL A 54 -15.44 -0.78 -5.82
N PHE A 55 -14.59 0.24 -5.77
CA PHE A 55 -14.32 1.11 -6.91
C PHE A 55 -13.60 0.38 -8.06
N GLN A 56 -12.71 -0.56 -7.75
CA GLN A 56 -11.95 -1.31 -8.76
C GLN A 56 -12.75 -2.47 -9.40
N LEU A 57 -13.66 -3.11 -8.66
CA LEU A 57 -14.46 -4.25 -9.13
C LEU A 57 -15.26 -3.99 -10.43
N PRO A 58 -16.02 -2.90 -10.60
CA PRO A 58 -16.81 -2.67 -11.81
C PRO A 58 -15.94 -2.39 -13.03
N VAL A 59 -14.79 -1.73 -12.85
CA VAL A 59 -13.81 -1.50 -13.93
C VAL A 59 -13.22 -2.83 -14.37
N LEU A 60 -12.96 -3.73 -13.44
CA LEU A 60 -12.44 -5.07 -13.71
C LEU A 60 -13.48 -5.93 -14.45
N ALA A 61 -14.74 -5.89 -14.02
CA ALA A 61 -15.85 -6.61 -14.66
C ALA A 61 -16.11 -6.11 -16.09
N LYS A 62 -16.07 -4.79 -16.33
CA LYS A 62 -16.18 -4.21 -17.69
C LYS A 62 -15.10 -4.67 -18.65
N LYS A 63 -13.92 -5.07 -18.14
CA LYS A 63 -12.83 -5.64 -18.94
C LYS A 63 -12.92 -7.16 -19.12
N GLY A 64 -14.03 -7.78 -18.74
CA GLY A 64 -14.29 -9.21 -18.94
C GLY A 64 -13.50 -10.12 -17.98
N PHE A 65 -12.85 -9.57 -16.96
CA PHE A 65 -12.06 -10.35 -16.02
C PHE A 65 -12.94 -10.77 -14.83
N PHE A 66 -13.53 -11.97 -14.91
CA PHE A 66 -14.28 -12.57 -13.80
C PHE A 66 -13.34 -13.40 -12.93
N TYR A 67 -13.19 -13.01 -11.67
CA TYR A 67 -12.30 -13.68 -10.73
C TYR A 67 -12.86 -15.07 -10.37
N SER A 68 -12.27 -16.14 -10.93
CA SER A 68 -12.61 -17.52 -10.57
C SER A 68 -11.55 -18.11 -9.64
N PHE A 69 -11.79 -18.01 -8.31
CA PHE A 69 -10.89 -18.49 -7.25
C PHE A 69 -10.46 -19.96 -7.42
N ARG A 70 -11.34 -20.83 -7.91
CA ARG A 70 -11.14 -22.29 -7.88
C ARG A 70 -10.17 -22.83 -8.93
N LYS A 71 -9.98 -22.14 -10.06
CA LYS A 71 -9.13 -22.62 -11.17
C LYS A 71 -7.72 -22.00 -11.18
N THR A 72 -7.46 -21.00 -10.35
CA THR A 72 -6.22 -20.20 -10.40
C THR A 72 -5.10 -20.76 -9.53
N LEU A 73 -5.42 -21.35 -8.37
CA LEU A 73 -4.42 -21.79 -7.37
C LEU A 73 -3.43 -22.84 -7.89
N PHE A 74 -3.86 -23.72 -8.80
CA PHE A 74 -3.02 -24.77 -9.39
C PHE A 74 -2.45 -24.39 -10.77
N HIS A 75 -2.63 -23.16 -11.22
CA HIS A 75 -2.16 -22.74 -12.53
C HIS A 75 -0.62 -22.66 -12.54
N PRO A 76 0.09 -23.18 -13.57
CA PRO A 76 1.56 -23.12 -13.66
C PRO A 76 2.14 -21.70 -13.52
N ALA A 77 1.39 -20.70 -13.98
CA ALA A 77 1.75 -19.29 -13.81
C ALA A 77 1.78 -18.85 -12.32
N VAL A 78 0.89 -19.37 -11.47
CA VAL A 78 0.90 -19.07 -10.03
C VAL A 78 2.14 -19.66 -9.37
N LYS A 79 2.55 -20.87 -9.77
CA LYS A 79 3.82 -21.47 -9.32
C LYS A 79 5.03 -20.64 -9.74
N ARG A 80 5.04 -20.11 -10.98
CA ARG A 80 6.10 -19.23 -11.48
C ARG A 80 6.16 -17.91 -10.70
N ILE A 81 5.02 -17.29 -10.43
CA ILE A 81 4.93 -16.08 -9.60
C ILE A 81 5.42 -16.37 -8.18
N GLY A 82 5.01 -17.48 -7.57
CA GLY A 82 5.47 -17.90 -6.24
C GLY A 82 6.99 -18.02 -6.17
N LEU A 83 7.61 -18.66 -7.18
CA LEU A 83 9.07 -18.80 -7.25
C LEU A 83 9.80 -17.45 -7.37
N LEU A 84 9.19 -16.45 -8.03
CA LEU A 84 9.73 -15.09 -8.16
C LEU A 84 9.53 -14.27 -6.88
N ILE A 85 8.46 -14.51 -6.13
CA ILE A 85 8.20 -13.82 -4.86
C ILE A 85 9.20 -14.26 -3.78
N VAL A 86 9.63 -15.52 -3.75
CA VAL A 86 10.60 -16.03 -2.76
C VAL A 86 11.90 -15.19 -2.67
N PRO A 87 12.66 -14.94 -3.76
CA PRO A 87 13.86 -14.14 -3.70
C PRO A 87 13.56 -12.66 -3.34
N GLN A 88 12.42 -12.13 -3.78
CA GLN A 88 12.00 -10.79 -3.41
C GLN A 88 11.73 -10.68 -1.90
N LEU A 89 11.06 -11.66 -1.30
CA LEU A 89 10.81 -11.72 0.14
C LEU A 89 12.12 -11.78 0.94
N PHE A 90 13.12 -12.51 0.47
CA PHE A 90 14.44 -12.51 1.09
C PHE A 90 15.08 -11.12 1.08
N GLY A 91 15.02 -10.41 -0.04
CA GLY A 91 15.53 -9.04 -0.14
C GLY A 91 14.81 -8.05 0.80
N VAL A 92 13.48 -8.12 0.87
CA VAL A 92 12.67 -7.29 1.78
C VAL A 92 12.91 -7.69 3.25
N GLY A 93 13.20 -8.96 3.52
CA GLY A 93 13.56 -9.45 4.85
C GLY A 93 14.82 -8.79 5.40
N VAL A 94 15.84 -8.58 4.56
CA VAL A 94 17.07 -7.86 4.96
C VAL A 94 16.75 -6.41 5.36
N TYR A 95 15.84 -5.74 4.64
CA TYR A 95 15.40 -4.39 5.00
C TYR A 95 14.67 -4.36 6.36
N HIS A 96 13.78 -5.33 6.62
CA HIS A 96 13.14 -5.44 7.93
C HIS A 96 14.12 -5.72 9.07
N LEU A 97 15.15 -6.55 8.83
CA LEU A 97 16.23 -6.75 9.79
C LEU A 97 16.99 -5.45 10.04
N ASN A 98 17.28 -4.68 8.98
CA ASN A 98 17.92 -3.37 9.11
C ASN A 98 17.09 -2.44 10.02
N ILE A 99 15.78 -2.32 9.77
CA ILE A 99 14.90 -1.49 10.62
C ILE A 99 14.89 -1.99 12.06
N LEU A 100 14.80 -3.30 12.29
CA LEU A 100 14.76 -3.87 13.64
C LEU A 100 16.05 -3.54 14.40
N VAL A 101 17.20 -3.73 13.75
CA VAL A 101 18.51 -3.37 14.30
C VAL A 101 18.59 -1.86 14.56
N SER A 102 18.22 -1.03 13.58
CA SER A 102 18.20 0.43 13.70
C SER A 102 17.27 0.91 14.83
N THR A 103 16.12 0.26 15.04
CA THR A 103 15.17 0.56 16.13
C THR A 103 15.78 0.19 17.48
N GLN A 104 16.45 -0.97 17.57
CA GLN A 104 17.15 -1.39 18.78
C GLN A 104 18.26 -0.40 19.15
N TYR A 105 19.08 0.04 18.19
CA TYR A 105 20.09 1.08 18.43
C TYR A 105 19.45 2.41 18.81
N ALA A 106 18.38 2.83 18.13
CA ALA A 106 17.67 4.08 18.42
C ALA A 106 17.02 4.09 19.81
N SER A 107 16.65 2.94 20.38
CA SER A 107 16.15 2.85 21.76
C SER A 107 17.18 3.23 22.83
N TYR A 108 18.47 3.21 22.49
CA TYR A 108 19.56 3.69 23.35
C TYR A 108 19.86 5.18 23.16
N LEU A 109 19.24 5.84 22.18
CA LEU A 109 19.39 7.27 21.92
C LEU A 109 18.29 8.07 22.66
N PRO A 110 18.49 9.38 22.88
CA PRO A 110 17.51 10.24 23.56
C PRO A 110 16.13 10.18 22.89
N GLU A 111 15.06 10.29 23.69
CA GLU A 111 13.68 10.23 23.21
C GLU A 111 13.46 11.17 22.00
N GLY A 112 12.84 10.64 20.93
CA GLY A 112 12.49 11.39 19.73
C GLY A 112 13.35 11.13 18.49
N THR A 113 14.51 10.48 18.60
CA THR A 113 15.34 10.13 17.41
C THR A 113 14.59 9.26 16.39
N PHE A 114 13.75 8.33 16.87
CA PHE A 114 12.92 7.50 15.99
C PHE A 114 11.89 8.33 15.19
N SER A 115 11.30 9.36 15.82
CA SER A 115 10.36 10.26 15.16
C SER A 115 11.04 11.12 14.09
N TYR A 116 12.24 11.64 14.36
CA TYR A 116 13.01 12.39 13.35
C TYR A 116 13.40 11.53 12.15
N LEU A 117 13.80 10.27 12.39
CA LEU A 117 14.10 9.33 11.31
C LEU A 117 12.86 9.03 10.47
N PHE A 118 11.73 8.75 11.12
CA PHE A 118 10.45 8.46 10.46
C PHE A 118 9.94 9.66 9.64
N TYR A 119 10.04 10.88 10.17
CA TYR A 119 9.68 12.08 9.42
C TYR A 119 10.61 12.33 8.23
N SER A 120 11.91 12.03 8.39
CA SER A 120 12.89 12.16 7.31
C SER A 120 12.61 11.15 6.19
N GLU A 121 12.26 9.90 6.52
CA GLU A 121 11.84 8.91 5.52
C GLU A 121 10.61 9.37 4.73
N ARG A 122 9.59 9.94 5.40
CA ARG A 122 8.42 10.48 4.69
C ARG A 122 8.77 11.62 3.74
N LEU A 123 9.74 12.44 4.12
CA LEU A 123 10.22 13.56 3.30
C LEU A 123 11.04 13.08 2.09
N ILE A 124 11.67 11.91 2.17
CA ILE A 124 12.35 11.23 1.05
C ILE A 124 11.35 10.46 0.17
N GLU A 125 10.35 9.81 0.77
CA GLU A 125 9.29 9.12 0.04
C GLU A 125 8.48 10.07 -0.85
N PHE A 126 8.33 11.34 -0.45
CA PHE A 126 7.60 12.33 -1.25
C PHE A 126 8.20 12.58 -2.64
N PRO A 127 9.47 13.04 -2.78
CA PRO A 127 10.09 13.23 -4.09
C PRO A 127 10.28 11.89 -4.83
N LEU A 128 10.59 10.81 -4.12
CA LEU A 128 10.72 9.48 -4.75
C LEU A 128 9.37 9.03 -5.33
N GLY A 129 8.28 9.24 -4.62
CA GLY A 129 6.91 8.99 -5.09
C GLY A 129 6.56 9.86 -6.30
N VAL A 130 6.80 11.17 -6.26
CA VAL A 130 6.46 12.07 -7.36
C VAL A 130 7.29 11.79 -8.61
N PHE A 131 8.60 11.63 -8.48
CA PHE A 131 9.49 11.48 -9.63
C PHE A 131 9.64 10.03 -10.09
N ALA A 132 9.89 9.08 -9.18
CA ALA A 132 10.14 7.70 -9.57
C ALA A 132 8.88 6.99 -10.06
N VAL A 133 7.71 7.23 -9.44
CA VAL A 133 6.45 6.61 -9.91
C VAL A 133 6.06 7.20 -11.27
N SER A 134 6.15 8.52 -11.45
CA SER A 134 5.84 9.17 -12.73
C SER A 134 6.73 8.65 -13.86
N ILE A 135 8.04 8.55 -13.62
CA ILE A 135 9.01 8.03 -14.59
C ILE A 135 8.74 6.54 -14.87
N ALA A 136 8.50 5.72 -13.84
CA ALA A 136 8.22 4.30 -14.01
C ALA A 136 6.92 4.03 -14.78
N THR A 137 5.86 4.83 -14.58
CA THR A 137 4.61 4.71 -15.34
C THR A 137 4.74 5.08 -16.82
N VAL A 138 5.71 5.92 -17.18
CA VAL A 138 5.98 6.28 -18.59
C VAL A 138 6.90 5.26 -19.27
N LEU A 139 7.85 4.68 -18.54
CA LEU A 139 8.84 3.75 -19.09
C LEU A 139 8.37 2.29 -19.19
N LEU A 140 7.39 1.86 -18.39
CA LEU A 140 6.89 0.49 -18.39
C LEU A 140 5.52 0.41 -19.11
N PRO A 141 5.46 -0.06 -20.37
CA PRO A 141 4.21 -0.25 -21.12
C PRO A 141 3.36 -1.46 -20.67
#